data_AF-A0A418YPT0-F1
#
_entry.id   AF-A0A418YPT0-F1
#
_cell.length_a   1.000
_cell.length_b   1.000
_cell.length_c   1.000
_cell.angle_alpha   90.00
_cell.angle_beta   90.00
_cell.angle_gamma   90.00
#
_symmetry.space_group_name_H-M   'P 1'
#
loop_
_entity.id
_entity.type
_entity.pdbx_description
1 polymer ?
#
loop_
_entity_poly.entity_id
_entity_poly.type
_entity_poly.pdbx_seq_one_letter_code
_entity_poly.pdbx_strand_id
1 'polypeptide(L)'
;MRRTAHHPDQLPLGFGKDSEIERMIEARVAIRAEAEAVRWRFRLMIVETLLLTTMVIVTGLVLHQPTAIIARGALLIGATCLSTGILLILLTGLIGKLLSRTRQWRARRSDAILPWRRP
;
A
#
# COMPACT_ATOMS: atom_id res chain seq x y z
N MET A 1 -25.54 -45.87 2.43
CA MET A 1 -25.25 -44.46 2.05
C MET A 1 -25.79 -44.23 0.65
N ARG A 2 -26.90 -43.49 0.49
CA ARG A 2 -27.52 -43.19 -0.82
C ARG A 2 -26.83 -41.98 -1.45
N ARG A 3 -26.32 -42.14 -2.66
CA ARG A 3 -25.80 -41.05 -3.50
C ARG A 3 -27.03 -40.28 -4.02
N THR A 4 -27.25 -39.07 -3.52
CA THR A 4 -28.32 -38.18 -3.98
C THR A 4 -28.00 -37.72 -5.40
N ALA A 5 -28.82 -38.12 -6.37
CA ALA A 5 -28.73 -37.66 -7.75
C ALA A 5 -29.20 -36.19 -7.84
N HIS A 6 -28.44 -35.36 -8.54
CA HIS A 6 -28.80 -33.97 -8.81
C HIS A 6 -30.09 -33.91 -9.66
N HIS A 7 -31.03 -33.05 -9.26
CA HIS A 7 -32.33 -32.89 -9.92
C HIS A 7 -32.18 -32.00 -11.16
N PRO A 8 -32.81 -32.31 -12.30
CA PRO A 8 -32.58 -31.62 -13.59
C PRO A 8 -32.95 -30.13 -13.58
N ASP A 9 -33.74 -29.68 -12.62
CA ASP A 9 -34.12 -28.27 -12.44
C ASP A 9 -33.19 -27.50 -11.48
N GLN A 10 -32.12 -28.13 -10.98
CA GLN A 10 -31.09 -27.42 -10.23
C GLN A 10 -30.24 -26.58 -11.20
N LEU A 11 -30.54 -25.28 -11.27
CA LEU A 11 -29.63 -24.27 -11.79
C LEU A 11 -28.25 -24.50 -11.17
N PRO A 12 -27.18 -24.68 -11.97
CA PRO A 12 -25.83 -24.79 -11.45
C PRO A 12 -25.49 -23.41 -10.88
N LEU A 13 -25.75 -23.21 -9.60
CA LEU A 13 -25.39 -22.00 -8.91
C LEU A 13 -23.86 -21.97 -8.87
N GLY A 14 -23.29 -21.22 -9.81
CA GLY A 14 -21.86 -21.07 -10.06
C GLY A 14 -21.10 -20.34 -8.96
N PHE A 15 -21.54 -20.45 -7.71
CA PHE A 15 -20.96 -19.77 -6.55
C PHE A 15 -19.45 -20.01 -6.40
N GLY A 16 -18.94 -21.18 -6.82
CA GLY A 16 -17.51 -21.46 -6.87
C GLY A 16 -16.76 -20.61 -7.91
N LYS A 17 -17.32 -20.50 -9.12
CA LYS A 17 -16.76 -19.69 -10.21
C LYS A 17 -16.87 -18.20 -9.88
N ASP A 18 -17.97 -17.79 -9.28
CA ASP A 18 -18.19 -16.41 -8.86
C ASP A 18 -17.23 -16.03 -7.72
N SER A 19 -16.98 -16.92 -6.75
CA SER A 19 -16.04 -16.65 -5.66
C SER A 19 -14.58 -16.54 -6.11
N GLU A 20 -14.18 -17.32 -7.13
CA GLU A 20 -12.83 -17.28 -7.68
C GLU A 20 -12.63 -16.05 -8.56
N ILE A 21 -13.67 -15.67 -9.32
CA ILE A 21 -13.74 -14.42 -10.08
C ILE A 21 -13.71 -13.21 -9.12
N GLU A 22 -14.47 -13.23 -8.04
CA GLU A 22 -14.52 -12.15 -7.05
C GLU A 22 -13.18 -11.96 -6.34
N ARG A 23 -12.50 -13.06 -5.95
CA ARG A 23 -11.13 -13.00 -5.41
C ARG A 23 -10.13 -12.44 -6.43
N MET A 24 -10.28 -12.77 -7.70
CA MET A 24 -9.44 -12.22 -8.76
C MET A 24 -9.69 -10.72 -8.95
N ILE A 25 -10.95 -10.28 -8.90
CA ILE A 25 -11.32 -8.86 -8.98
C ILE A 25 -10.77 -8.10 -7.76
N GLU A 26 -10.97 -8.61 -6.54
CA GLU A 26 -10.49 -8.01 -5.30
C GLU A 26 -8.96 -7.85 -5.32
N ALA A 27 -8.22 -8.87 -5.77
CA ALA A 27 -6.77 -8.78 -5.89
C ALA A 27 -6.32 -7.70 -6.87
N ARG A 28 -7.02 -7.51 -8.00
CA ARG A 28 -6.69 -6.47 -8.98
C ARG A 28 -7.07 -5.08 -8.52
N VAL A 29 -8.22 -4.94 -7.87
CA VAL A 29 -8.67 -3.68 -7.27
C VAL A 29 -7.71 -3.28 -6.16
N ALA A 30 -7.26 -4.22 -5.32
CA ALA A 30 -6.27 -3.97 -4.28
C ALA A 30 -4.96 -3.42 -4.88
N ILE A 31 -4.42 -4.04 -5.93
CA ILE A 31 -3.18 -3.57 -6.59
C ILE A 31 -3.35 -2.15 -7.16
N ARG A 32 -4.51 -1.84 -7.78
CA ARG A 32 -4.79 -0.51 -8.33
C ARG A 32 -4.94 0.53 -7.21
N ALA A 33 -5.70 0.19 -6.16
CA ALA A 33 -5.90 1.04 -5.01
C ALA A 33 -4.57 1.34 -4.30
N GLU A 34 -3.68 0.34 -4.16
CA GLU A 34 -2.33 0.54 -3.63
C GLU A 34 -1.52 1.53 -4.47
N ALA A 35 -1.53 1.39 -5.80
CA ALA A 35 -0.82 2.29 -6.70
C ALA A 35 -1.35 3.73 -6.66
N GLU A 36 -2.67 3.89 -6.64
CA GLU A 36 -3.32 5.21 -6.51
C GLU A 36 -3.04 5.85 -5.15
N ALA A 37 -3.07 5.05 -4.08
CA ALA A 37 -2.80 5.52 -2.75
C ALA A 37 -1.33 5.93 -2.56
N VAL A 38 -0.38 5.27 -3.24
CA VAL A 38 1.03 5.72 -3.29
C VAL A 38 1.13 7.06 -4.02
N ARG A 39 0.46 7.22 -5.17
CA ARG A 39 0.46 8.48 -5.91
C ARG A 39 -0.14 9.63 -5.11
N TRP A 40 -1.22 9.37 -4.39
CA TRP A 40 -1.88 10.37 -3.55
C TRP A 40 -0.99 10.80 -2.37
N ARG A 41 -0.36 9.84 -1.67
CA ARG A 41 0.61 10.13 -0.60
C ARG A 41 1.81 10.91 -1.13
N PHE A 42 2.35 10.54 -2.29
CA PHE A 42 3.46 11.26 -2.91
C PHE A 42 3.07 12.70 -3.25
N ARG A 43 1.87 12.92 -3.81
CA ARG A 43 1.37 14.27 -4.09
C ARG A 43 1.25 15.11 -2.83
N LEU A 44 0.71 14.53 -1.75
CA LEU A 44 0.55 15.22 -0.46
C LEU A 44 1.91 15.59 0.15
N MET A 45 2.88 14.67 0.11
CA MET A 45 4.26 14.87 0.57
C MET A 45 4.97 16.02 -0.18
N ILE A 46 4.80 16.10 -1.50
CA ILE A 46 5.39 17.20 -2.30
C ILE A 46 4.78 18.55 -1.89
N VAL A 47 3.46 18.61 -1.72
CA VAL A 47 2.78 19.84 -1.30
C VAL A 47 3.24 20.26 0.11
N GLU A 48 3.34 19.33 1.05
CA GLU A 48 3.85 19.58 2.40
C GLU A 48 5.28 20.12 2.38
N THR A 49 6.16 19.50 1.59
CA THR A 49 7.56 19.93 1.45
C THR A 49 7.61 21.36 0.91
N LEU A 50 6.87 21.65 -0.17
CA LEU A 50 6.81 23.00 -0.75
C LEU A 50 6.25 24.02 0.24
N LEU A 51 5.19 23.66 0.98
CA LEU A 51 4.59 24.52 1.99
C LEU A 51 5.59 24.88 3.09
N LEU A 52 6.25 23.89 3.68
CA LEU A 52 7.22 24.12 4.76
C LEU A 52 8.45 24.91 4.26
N THR A 53 8.99 24.56 3.11
CA THR A 53 10.15 25.28 2.53
C THR A 53 9.79 26.72 2.20
N THR A 54 8.64 26.98 1.58
CA THR A 54 8.19 28.35 1.27
C THR A 54 7.93 29.15 2.54
N MET A 55 7.31 28.54 3.55
CA MET A 55 7.07 29.19 4.84
C MET A 55 8.38 29.60 5.52
N VAL A 56 9.42 28.76 5.46
CA VAL A 56 10.75 29.08 6.00
C VAL A 56 11.40 30.25 5.25
N ILE A 57 11.28 30.27 3.92
CA ILE A 57 11.79 31.37 3.10
C ILE A 57 11.09 32.68 3.46
N VAL A 58 9.75 32.68 3.45
CA VAL A 58 8.94 33.86 3.78
C VAL A 58 9.25 34.36 5.19
N THR A 59 9.31 33.46 6.16
CA THR A 59 9.66 33.81 7.55
C THR A 59 11.04 34.44 7.63
N GLY A 60 12.04 33.86 6.95
CA GLY A 60 13.39 34.41 6.90
C GLY A 60 13.45 35.83 6.32
N LEU A 61 12.68 36.08 5.26
CA LEU A 61 12.60 37.41 4.63
C LEU A 61 11.91 38.43 5.55
N VAL A 62 10.82 38.03 6.20
CA VAL A 62 10.08 38.87 7.18
C VAL A 62 10.97 39.22 8.37
N LEU A 63 11.83 38.31 8.82
CA LEU A 63 12.78 38.55 9.91
C LEU A 63 14.08 39.25 9.45
N HIS A 64 14.17 39.64 8.18
CA HIS A 64 15.38 40.27 7.59
C HIS A 64 16.67 39.47 7.85
N GLN A 65 16.56 38.14 7.83
CA GLN A 65 17.70 37.26 8.03
C GLN A 65 18.64 37.28 6.81
N PRO A 66 19.95 37.06 7.00
CA PRO A 66 20.88 36.86 5.89
C PRO A 66 20.41 35.74 4.96
N THR A 67 20.41 36.01 3.65
CA THR A 67 19.94 35.06 2.62
C THR A 67 20.61 33.69 2.70
N ALA A 68 21.89 33.64 3.10
CA ALA A 68 22.62 32.40 3.32
C ALA A 68 22.02 31.52 4.43
N ILE A 69 21.50 32.11 5.49
CA ILE A 69 20.85 31.39 6.60
C ILE A 69 19.48 30.87 6.14
N ILE A 70 18.72 31.71 5.43
CA ILE A 70 17.42 31.35 4.86
C ILE A 70 17.57 30.16 3.91
N ALA A 71 18.54 30.23 2.98
CA ALA A 71 18.79 29.17 2.01
C ALA A 71 19.17 27.84 2.68
N ARG A 72 20.04 27.88 3.70
CA ARG A 72 20.41 26.68 4.46
C ARG A 72 19.22 26.09 5.21
N GLY A 73 18.42 26.92 5.89
CA GLY A 73 17.24 26.46 6.61
C GLY A 73 16.19 25.85 5.69
N ALA A 74 15.89 26.52 4.57
CA ALA A 74 14.99 26.04 3.55
C ALA A 74 15.44 24.70 2.95
N LEU A 75 16.74 24.57 2.66
CA LEU A 75 17.34 23.34 2.13
C LEU A 75 17.28 22.19 3.14
N LEU A 76 17.66 22.44 4.40
CA LEU A 76 17.63 21.41 5.45
C LEU A 76 16.20 20.90 5.67
N ILE A 77 15.23 21.80 5.84
CA ILE A 77 13.83 21.44 6.08
C ILE A 77 13.25 20.70 4.87
N GLY A 78 13.49 21.20 3.66
CA GLY A 78 13.06 20.55 2.43
C GLY A 78 13.64 19.15 2.27
N ALA A 79 14.95 19.00 2.49
CA ALA A 79 15.64 17.71 2.38
C ALA A 79 15.18 16.71 3.44
N THR A 80 15.03 17.13 4.70
CA THR A 80 14.57 16.24 5.79
C THR A 80 13.13 15.80 5.56
N CYS A 81 12.23 16.71 5.22
CA CYS A 81 10.83 16.38 4.95
C CYS A 81 10.70 15.40 3.78
N LEU A 82 11.39 15.69 2.67
CA LEU A 82 11.39 14.83 1.49
C LEU A 82 11.96 13.43 1.81
N SER A 83 13.07 13.37 2.53
CA SER A 83 13.71 12.11 2.91
C SER A 83 12.81 11.26 3.78
N THR A 84 12.19 11.86 4.80
CA THR A 84 11.26 11.17 5.70
C THR A 84 10.02 10.69 4.93
N GLY A 85 9.45 11.51 4.06
CA GLY A 85 8.29 11.12 3.25
C GLY A 85 8.59 9.96 2.30
N ILE A 86 9.72 9.99 1.58
CA ILE A 86 10.16 8.88 0.72
C ILE A 86 10.36 7.60 1.55
N LEU A 87 11.03 7.71 2.69
CA LEU A 87 11.26 6.58 3.59
C LEU A 87 9.95 5.91 4.01
N LEU A 88 8.94 6.69 4.39
CA LEU A 88 7.62 6.17 4.79
C LEU A 88 6.90 5.44 3.64
N ILE A 89 6.96 5.99 2.43
CA ILE A 89 6.36 5.35 1.25
C ILE A 89 7.06 4.02 0.95
N LEU A 90 8.40 4.00 0.99
CA LEU A 90 9.18 2.78 0.77
C LEU A 90 8.91 1.72 1.83
N LEU A 91 8.89 2.11 3.12
CA LEU A 91 8.59 1.19 4.23
C LEU A 91 7.19 0.60 4.10
N THR A 92 6.20 1.40 3.71
CA THR A 92 4.83 0.92 3.48
C THR A 92 4.81 -0.18 2.40
N GLY A 93 5.50 0.04 1.28
CA GLY A 93 5.62 -0.97 0.22
C GLY A 93 6.39 -2.22 0.66
N LEU A 94 7.48 -2.05 1.41
CA LEU A 94 8.28 -3.16 1.95
C LEU A 94 7.48 -4.01 2.93
N ILE A 95 6.70 -3.39 3.82
CA ILE A 95 5.84 -4.10 4.78
C ILE A 95 4.80 -4.92 4.03
N GLY A 96 4.14 -4.37 3.00
CA GLY A 96 3.18 -5.12 2.17
C GLY A 96 3.82 -6.35 1.50
N LYS A 97 5.04 -6.19 0.96
CA LYS A 97 5.80 -7.30 0.37
C LYS A 97 6.25 -8.33 1.41
N LEU A 98 6.63 -7.90 2.61
CA LEU A 98 7.01 -8.80 3.69
C LEU A 98 5.81 -9.61 4.19
N LEU A 99 4.65 -8.97 4.35
CA LEU A 99 3.42 -9.60 4.81
C LEU A 99 2.91 -10.65 3.82
N SER A 100 2.98 -10.36 2.51
CA SER A 100 2.63 -11.33 1.47
C SER A 100 3.58 -12.53 1.48
N ARG A 101 4.89 -12.30 1.65
CA ARG A 101 5.90 -13.37 1.72
C ARG A 101 5.74 -14.23 2.96
N THR A 102 5.45 -13.65 4.13
CA THR A 102 5.21 -14.41 5.37
C THR A 102 3.93 -15.22 5.29
N ARG A 103 2.86 -14.70 4.69
CA ARG A 103 1.61 -15.44 4.46
C ARG A 103 1.82 -16.66 3.57
N GLN A 104 2.58 -16.53 2.47
CA GLN A 104 2.93 -17.64 1.60
C GLN A 104 3.78 -18.70 2.33
N TRP A 105 4.71 -18.26 3.18
CA TRP A 105 5.53 -19.19 3.95
C TRP A 105 4.69 -19.94 5.00
N ARG A 106 3.75 -19.26 5.66
CA ARG A 106 2.82 -19.86 6.62
C ARG A 106 1.88 -20.87 5.95
N ALA A 107 1.36 -20.57 4.76
CA ALA A 107 0.56 -21.51 3.97
C ALA A 107 1.34 -22.79 3.62
N ARG A 108 2.58 -22.65 3.12
CA ARG A 108 3.47 -23.79 2.84
C ARG A 108 3.77 -24.62 4.09
N ARG A 109 3.98 -23.96 5.24
CA ARG A 109 4.23 -24.65 6.51
C ARG A 109 3.00 -25.37 7.04
N SER A 110 1.80 -24.80 6.86
CA SER A 110 0.54 -25.44 7.24
C SER A 110 0.25 -26.68 6.38
N ASP A 111 0.56 -26.65 5.08
CA ASP A 111 0.46 -27.82 4.19
C ASP A 111 1.42 -28.94 4.62
N ALA A 112 2.61 -28.60 5.11
CA ALA A 112 3.58 -29.58 5.61
C ALA A 112 3.17 -30.22 6.96
N ILE A 113 2.35 -29.53 7.76
CA ILE A 113 1.94 -29.98 9.10
C ILE A 113 0.57 -30.70 9.07
N LEU A 114 -0.33 -30.35 8.14
CA LEU A 114 -1.67 -30.94 8.01
C LEU A 114 -1.93 -31.45 6.59
N PRO A 115 -1.26 -32.54 6.15
CA PRO A 115 -1.39 -33.07 4.79
C PRO A 115 -2.82 -33.55 4.46
N TRP A 116 -3.65 -33.84 5.47
CA TRP A 116 -5.00 -34.40 5.33
C TRP A 116 -6.13 -33.35 5.24
N ARG A 117 -5.85 -32.04 5.22
CA ARG A 117 -6.88 -30.97 5.18
C ARG A 117 -7.42 -30.65 3.77
N ARG A 118 -7.26 -31.56 2.81
CA ARG A 118 -7.83 -31.44 1.46
C ARG A 118 -8.98 -32.44 1.28
N PRO A 119 -10.26 -32.01 1.24
CA PRO A 119 -11.30 -32.77 0.54
C PRO A 119 -11.16 -32.61 -0.99
#